data_AF-A0AAV3WEA7-F1
#
_entry.id   AF-A0AAV3WEA7-F1
#
_cell.length_a   1.000
_cell.length_b   1.000
_cell.length_c   1.000
_cell.angle_alpha   90.00
_cell.angle_beta   90.00
_cell.angle_gamma   90.00
#
_symmetry.space_group_name_H-M   'P 1'
#
loop_
_entity.id
_entity.type
_entity.pdbx_description
1 polymer ?
#
loop_
_entity_poly.entity_id
_entity_poly.type
_entity_poly.pdbx_seq_one_letter_code
_entity_poly.pdbx_strand_id
1 'polypeptide(L)' 'MKTTRLNVRMSERRLNKLRLYAASKDKTVTQIVEDWIDRLPNTEIGNQGTVPTSALTDGQHRSGDVP' A
#
# COMPACT_ATOMS: atom_id res chain seq x y z
N MET A 1 -18.44 -15.35 -8.81
CA MET A 1 -17.59 -14.15 -8.91
C MET A 1 -16.94 -14.12 -10.29
N LYS A 2 -16.84 -12.97 -10.94
CA LYS A 2 -16.07 -12.84 -12.19
C LYS A 2 -14.59 -13.03 -11.85
N THR A 3 -13.96 -14.08 -12.37
CA THR A 3 -12.54 -14.34 -12.16
C THR A 3 -11.73 -13.63 -13.24
N THR A 4 -10.96 -12.61 -12.87
CA THR A 4 -9.94 -12.00 -13.73
C THR A 4 -8.59 -12.68 -13.48
N ARG A 5 -7.73 -12.75 -14.51
CA ARG A 5 -6.41 -13.38 -14.40
C ARG A 5 -5.33 -12.31 -14.35
N LEU A 6 -4.41 -12.42 -13.39
CA LEU A 6 -3.20 -11.61 -13.32
C LEU A 6 -2.09 -12.26 -14.15
N ASN A 7 -1.50 -11.53 -15.11
CA ASN A 7 -0.35 -11.98 -15.89
C ASN A 7 0.84 -11.06 -15.61
N VAL A 8 1.94 -11.63 -15.09
CA VAL A 8 3.15 -10.89 -14.71
C VAL A 8 4.35 -11.49 -15.44
N ARG A 9 5.07 -10.63 -16.18
CA ARG A 9 6.35 -11.00 -16.78
C ARG A 9 7.46 -10.94 -15.73
N MET A 10 8.16 -12.04 -15.53
CA MET A 10 9.30 -12.12 -14.62
C MET A 10 10.34 -13.13 -15.10
N SER A 11 11.60 -12.89 -14.75
CA SER A 11 12.70 -13.84 -14.96
C SER A 11 12.49 -15.12 -14.15
N GLU A 12 12.99 -16.25 -14.65
CA GLU A 12 12.93 -17.56 -13.96
C GLU A 12 13.45 -17.52 -12.52
N ARG A 13 14.56 -16.80 -12.28
CA ARG A 13 15.13 -16.64 -10.92
C ARG A 13 14.13 -16.03 -9.93
N ARG A 14 13.34 -15.05 -10.37
CA ARG A 14 12.31 -14.39 -9.53
C ARG A 14 11.12 -15.32 -9.30
N LEU A 15 10.69 -16.02 -10.35
CA LEU A 15 9.61 -17.02 -10.25
C LEU A 15 9.99 -18.16 -9.30
N ASN A 16 11.21 -18.67 -9.38
CA ASN A 16 11.68 -19.73 -8.48
C ASN A 16 11.72 -19.25 -7.02
N LYS A 17 12.24 -18.04 -6.78
CA LYS A 17 12.22 -17.44 -5.44
C LYS A 17 10.80 -17.34 -4.87
N LEU A 18 9.83 -16.94 -5.69
CA LEU A 18 8.42 -16.85 -5.28
C LEU A 18 7.83 -18.23 -4.95
N ARG A 19 8.10 -19.24 -5.78
CA ARG A 19 7.66 -20.63 -5.53
C ARG A 19 8.24 -21.20 -4.24
N LEU A 20 9.55 -21.02 -4.01
CA LEU A 20 10.22 -21.47 -2.79
C LEU A 20 9.67 -20.77 -1.54
N TYR A 21 9.38 -19.47 -1.64
CA TYR A 21 8.76 -18.72 -0.54
C TYR A 21 7.34 -19.20 -0.23
N ALA A 22 6.55 -19.50 -1.26
CA ALA A 22 5.21 -20.06 -1.08
C ALA A 22 5.28 -21.44 -0.39
N ALA A 23 6.19 -22.30 -0.84
CA ALA A 23 6.42 -23.62 -0.23
C ALA A 23 6.84 -23.52 1.25
N SER A 24 7.73 -22.58 1.61
CA SER A 24 8.15 -22.41 3.01
C SER A 24 7.06 -21.86 3.94
N LYS A 25 5.98 -21.31 3.37
CA LYS A 25 4.81 -20.80 4.09
C LYS A 25 3.62 -21.77 4.05
N ASP A 26 3.78 -22.94 3.44
CA ASP A 26 2.70 -23.90 3.15
C ASP A 26 1.49 -23.25 2.47
N LYS A 27 1.78 -22.40 1.48
CA LYS A 27 0.79 -21.63 0.73
C LYS A 27 1.01 -21.77 -0.76
N THR A 28 -0.05 -21.56 -1.53
CA THR A 28 0.05 -21.42 -2.98
C THR A 28 0.62 -20.04 -3.35
N VAL A 29 1.25 -19.93 -4.52
CA VAL A 29 1.70 -18.63 -5.06
C VAL A 29 0.54 -17.65 -5.17
N THR A 30 -0.66 -18.13 -5.53
CA THR A 30 -1.88 -17.33 -5.59
C THR A 30 -2.21 -16.73 -4.23
N GLN A 31 -2.24 -17.54 -3.16
CA GLN A 31 -2.51 -17.04 -1.81
C GLN A 31 -1.46 -16.05 -1.32
N ILE A 32 -0.19 -16.23 -1.67
CA ILE A 32 0.85 -15.23 -1.35
C ILE A 32 0.56 -13.90 -2.03
N VAL A 33 0.11 -13.93 -3.29
CA VAL A 33 -0.23 -12.72 -4.04
C VAL A 33 -1.51 -12.07 -3.49
N GLU A 34 -2.55 -12.85 -3.17
CA GLU A 34 -3.77 -12.38 -2.53
C GLU A 34 -3.47 -11.73 -1.16
N ASP A 35 -2.69 -12.40 -0.31
CA ASP A 35 -2.24 -11.87 0.98
C ASP A 35 -1.46 -10.56 0.85
N TRP A 36 -0.76 -10.33 -0.26
CA TRP A 36 -0.07 -9.07 -0.54
C TRP A 36 -1.02 -8.00 -1.05
N ILE A 37 -1.99 -8.36 -1.89
CA ILE A 37 -3.02 -7.45 -2.39
C ILE A 37 -3.90 -6.95 -1.24
N ASP A 38 -4.30 -7.84 -0.32
CA ASP A 38 -5.15 -7.52 0.83
C ASP A 38 -4.48 -6.56 1.84
N ARG A 39 -3.15 -6.39 1.76
CA ARG A 39 -2.39 -5.44 2.59
C ARG A 39 -2.26 -4.07 1.94
N LEU A 40 -2.62 -3.92 0.67
CA LEU A 40 -2.55 -2.64 -0.01
C LEU A 40 -3.66 -1.73 0.55
N PRO A 41 -3.38 -0.44 0.78
CA PRO A 41 -4.43 0.50 1.16
C PRO A 41 -5.47 0.57 0.04
N ASN A 42 -6.75 0.69 0.40
CA ASN A 42 -7.83 0.95 -0.54
C ASN A 42 -7.58 2.29 -1.22
N THR A 43 -6.93 2.25 -2.38
CA THR A 43 -6.77 3.43 -3.22
C THR A 43 -8.03 3.53 -4.04
N GLU A 44 -9.02 4.27 -3.53
CA GLU A 44 -10.11 4.75 -4.38
C GLU A 44 -9.46 5.66 -5.44
N ILE A 45 -9.29 5.13 -6.66
CA ILE A 45 -8.88 5.92 -7.83
C ILE A 45 -10.10 6.75 -8.21
N GLY A 46 -10.33 7.80 -7.43
CA GLY A 46 -11.45 8.71 -7.53
C GLY A 46 -11.27 9.82 -6.50
N ASN A 47 -10.75 10.97 -6.94
CA ASN A 47 -10.58 12.19 -6.16
C ASN A 47 -9.42 12.28 -5.15
N GLN A 48 -8.17 12.09 -5.61
CA GLN A 48 -7.02 12.71 -4.92
C GLN A 48 -6.98 14.20 -5.21
N GLY A 49 -7.82 14.94 -4.49
CA GLY A 49 -7.89 16.40 -4.49
C GLY A 49 -8.14 16.92 -3.09
N THR A 50 -7.43 16.41 -2.08
CA THR A 50 -7.23 17.10 -0.80
C THR A 50 -5.98 16.51 -0.15
N VAL A 51 -4.91 17.30 -0.21
CA VAL A 51 -3.69 17.08 0.57
C VAL A 51 -4.12 17.07 2.05
N PRO A 52 -3.80 16.04 2.86
CA PRO A 52 -3.94 16.16 4.30
C PRO A 52 -2.83 17.09 4.77
N THR A 53 -3.15 18.37 4.92
CA THR A 53 -2.32 19.35 5.62
C THR A 53 -2.20 18.89 7.07
N SER A 54 -1.18 18.10 7.37
CA SER A 54 -0.75 17.83 8.74
C SER A 54 -0.49 19.17 9.41
N ALA A 55 -1.24 19.40 10.48
CA ALA A 55 -1.28 20.63 11.24
C ALA A 55 0.12 21.11 11.63
N LEU A 56 0.53 22.26 11.08
CA LEU A 56 1.55 23.10 11.70
C LEU A 56 0.87 23.88 12.83
N THR A 57 0.66 23.20 13.96
CA THR A 57 0.43 23.86 15.23
C THR A 57 1.79 24.12 15.85
N ASP A 58 2.38 25.27 15.55
CA ASP A 58 3.44 25.82 16.37
C ASP A 58 3.05 27.26 16.74
N GLY A 59 2.92 27.48 18.05
CA GLY A 59 2.24 28.63 18.61
C GLY A 59 3.04 29.92 18.51
N GLN A 60 2.41 30.99 18.03
CA GLN A 60 2.92 32.34 18.26
C GLN A 60 2.12 33.00 19.40
N HIS A 61 2.85 33.10 20.49
CA HIS A 61 2.59 33.72 21.78
C HIS A 61 1.95 35.12 21.70
N ARG A 62 0.98 35.36 22.59
CA ARG A 62 0.39 36.67 22.93
C ARG A 62 1.48 37.67 23.34
N SER A 63 1.44 38.87 22.79
CA SER A 63 1.84 40.08 23.51
C SER A 63 0.90 41.21 23.11
N GLY A 64 0.11 41.66 24.07
CA GLY A 64 -0.59 42.94 23.95
C GLY A 64 0.41 44.05 24.23
N ASP A 65 0.29 45.15 23.50
CA ASP A 65 0.84 46.43 23.91
C ASP A 65 -0.15 47.52 23.47
N VAL A 66 -0.58 48.30 24.44
CA VAL A 66 -1.54 49.40 24.36
C VAL A 66 -0.74 50.69 24.48
N PRO A 67 -1.04 51.70 23.68
CA PRO A 67 -1.13 53.06 24.22
C PRO A 67 -2.56 53.59 24.19
#